data_AF-A0A1L5KJH6-F1
#
_entry.id   AF-A0A1L5KJH6-F1
#
_cell.length_a   1.000
_cell.length_b   1.000
_cell.length_c   1.000
_cell.angle_alpha   90.00
_cell.angle_beta   90.00
_cell.angle_gamma   90.00
#
_symmetry.space_group_name_H-M   'P 1'
#
loop_
_entity.id
_entity.type
_entity.pdbx_description
1 polymer ?
#
loop_
_entity_poly.entity_id
_entity_poly.type
_entity_poly.pdbx_seq_one_letter_code
_entity_poly.pdbx_strand_id
1 'polypeptide(L)' 'EKLIEQRNEDRKNKDWATADRIRDELKARHIVLEDTPQGVKWKVEE' A
#
# COMPACT_ATOMS: atom_id res chain seq x y z
N GLU A 1 -3.28 4.88 -7.70
CA GLU A 1 -1.82 4.62 -7.84
C GLU A 1 -0.98 5.37 -6.81
N LYS A 2 -1.30 6.65 -6.49
CA LYS A 2 -0.55 7.44 -5.50
C LYS A 2 -0.34 6.81 -4.12
N LEU A 3 -1.34 6.15 -3.52
CA LEU A 3 -1.20 5.56 -2.18
C LEU A 3 -0.16 4.43 -2.13
N ILE A 4 -0.02 3.65 -3.20
CA ILE A 4 0.95 2.56 -3.23
C ILE A 4 2.37 3.08 -3.47
N GLU A 5 2.50 4.08 -4.34
CA GLU A 5 3.76 4.80 -4.51
C GLU A 5 4.20 5.45 -3.20
N GLN A 6 3.27 6.12 -2.50
CA GLN A 6 3.51 6.70 -1.18
C GLN A 6 3.95 5.64 -0.17
N ARG A 7 3.29 4.48 -0.10
CA ARG A 7 3.71 3.37 0.77
C ARG A 7 5.09 2.82 0.42
N ASN A 8 5.47 2.82 -0.86
CA ASN A 8 6.81 2.43 -1.29
C ASN A 8 7.86 3.48 -0.90
N GLU A 9 7.55 4.76 -1.04
CA GLU A 9 8.39 5.86 -0.54
C GLU A 9 8.54 5.81 0.97
N ASP A 10 7.44 5.60 1.70
CA ASP A 10 7.43 5.46 3.16
C ASP A 10 8.29 4.27 3.59
N ARG A 11 8.15 3.12 2.93
CA ARG A 11 9.07 1.98 3.16
C ARG A 11 10.53 2.32 2.87
N LYS A 12 10.80 3.12 1.85
CA LYS A 12 12.16 3.56 1.47
C LYS A 12 12.73 4.53 2.51
N ASN A 13 11.90 5.41 3.03
CA ASN A 13 12.18 6.35 4.11
C ASN A 13 12.18 5.69 5.49
N LYS A 14 11.83 4.40 5.58
CA LYS A 14 11.65 3.62 6.82
C LYS A 14 10.53 4.17 7.72
N ASP A 15 9.58 4.89 7.14
CA ASP A 15 8.36 5.35 7.76
C ASP A 15 7.31 4.22 7.82
N TRP A 16 7.56 3.25 8.69
CA TRP A 16 6.65 2.13 8.90
C TRP A 16 5.28 2.59 9.42
N ALA A 17 5.23 3.67 10.20
CA ALA A 17 4.00 4.24 10.73
C ALA A 17 3.07 4.75 9.62
N THR A 18 3.64 5.50 8.65
CA THR A 18 2.88 6.04 7.52
C THR A 18 2.43 4.92 6.57
N ALA A 19 3.32 3.97 6.29
CA ALA A 19 2.99 2.79 5.50
C ALA A 19 1.84 1.96 6.11
N ASP A 20 1.81 1.81 7.45
CA ASP A 20 0.73 1.10 8.15
C ASP A 20 -0.59 1.89 8.07
N ARG A 21 -0.53 3.23 8.22
CA ARG A 21 -1.70 4.11 8.08
C ARG A 21 -2.32 4.02 6.68
N ILE A 22 -1.49 3.98 5.64
CA ILE A 22 -1.93 3.79 4.26
C ILE A 22 -2.53 2.41 4.06
N ARG A 23 -1.91 1.36 4.64
CA ARG A 23 -2.46 0.00 4.58
C ARG A 23 -3.87 -0.05 5.16
N ASP A 24 -4.09 0.57 6.31
CA ASP A 24 -5.40 0.62 6.95
C ASP A 24 -6.43 1.40 6.12
N GLU A 25 -6.04 2.54 5.52
CA GLU A 25 -6.92 3.29 4.62
C GLU A 25 -7.27 2.49 3.35
N LEU A 26 -6.31 1.76 2.78
CA LEU A 26 -6.54 0.88 1.64
C LEU A 26 -7.47 -0.26 2.02
N LYS A 27 -7.27 -0.88 3.18
CA LYS A 27 -8.13 -1.95 3.70
C LYS A 27 -9.56 -1.46 3.96
N ALA A 28 -9.73 -0.25 4.49
CA ALA A 28 -11.03 0.38 4.69
C ALA A 28 -11.79 0.64 3.38
N ARG A 29 -11.07 0.78 2.27
CA ARG A 29 -11.62 0.93 0.92
C ARG A 29 -11.77 -0.41 0.18
N HIS A 30 -11.62 -1.52 0.88
CA HIS A 30 -11.60 -2.88 0.30
C HIS A 30 -10.52 -3.06 -0.77
N ILE A 31 -9.40 -2.37 -0.60
CA ILE A 31 -8.24 -2.47 -1.47
C ILE A 31 -7.23 -3.43 -0.84
N VAL A 32 -7.00 -4.56 -1.50
CA VAL A 32 -6.00 -5.56 -1.12
C VAL A 32 -4.70 -5.27 -1.88
N LEU A 33 -3.60 -5.06 -1.14
CA LEU A 33 -2.27 -5.01 -1.73
C LEU A 33 -1.66 -6.40 -1.73
N GLU A 34 -1.25 -6.83 -2.91
CA GLU A 34 -0.53 -8.07 -3.15
C GLU A 34 0.90 -7.71 -3.59
N ASP A 35 1.83 -7.78 -2.64
CA ASP A 35 3.26 -7.64 -2.92
C ASP A 35 3.74 -8.92 -3.60
N THR A 36 4.07 -8.84 -4.89
CA THR A 36 4.71 -9.95 -5.62
C THR A 36 6.14 -9.57 -6.00
N PRO A 37 7.06 -10.55 -6.16
CA PRO A 37 8.42 -10.28 -6.63
C PRO A 37 8.48 -9.66 -8.04
N GLN A 38 7.37 -9.68 -8.80
CA GLN A 38 7.23 -9.04 -10.12
C GLN A 38 6.69 -7.61 -10.05
N GLY A 39 6.28 -7.13 -8.86
CA GLY A 39 5.76 -5.79 -8.66
C GLY A 39 4.66 -5.75 -7.59
N VAL A 40 4.36 -4.55 -7.11
CA VAL A 40 3.23 -4.34 -6.20
C VAL A 40 1.95 -4.29 -7.04
N LYS A 41 1.07 -5.28 -6.86
CA LYS A 41 -0.27 -5.25 -7.43
C LYS A 41 -1.26 -4.87 -6.34
N TRP A 42 -2.26 -4.09 -6.67
CA TRP A 42 -3.40 -3.84 -5.79
C TRP A 42 -4.68 -4.15 -6.52
N LYS A 43 -5.63 -4.74 -5.81
CA LYS A 43 -7.00 -4.99 -6.30
C LYS A 43 -7.98 -4.25 -5.42
N VAL A 44 -8.97 -3.64 -6.03
CA VAL A 44 -10.16 -3.12 -5.34
C VAL A 44 -11.19 -4.25 -5.43
N GLU A 45 -11.58 -4.82 -4.29
CA GLU A 45 -12.79 -5.65 -4.21
C GLU A 45 -13.98 -4.69 -4.03
N GLU A 46 -14.97 -4.80 -4.94
CA GLU A 46 -16.29 -4.15 -4.80
C GLU A 46 -17.24 -5.02 -3.97
#